data_AF-A0AAU7R515-F1
#
_entry.id   AF-A0AAU7R515-F1
#
_cell.length_a   1.000
_cell.length_b   1.000
_cell.length_c   1.000
_cell.angle_alpha   90.00
_cell.angle_beta   90.00
_cell.angle_gamma   90.00
#
_symmetry.space_group_name_H-M   'P 1'
#
loop_
_entity.id
_entity.type
_entity.pdbx_description
1 polymer ?
#
loop_
_entity_poly.entity_id
_entity_poly.type
_entity_poly.pdbx_seq_one_letter_code
_entity_poly.pdbx_strand_id
1 'polypeptide(L)'
;MTTSPIERAADSFAAELARHRTGRGLSKKQLATLMGFDPSYVSHVEGRRHRPTEDFARRAEAVLEASGAIWQRFREYDELRHGRTGAAHRDPPVPGQWLPPGTGLVVEREVATLTHTGDGYHCAIRRELYNAGTEPITRYLVRVAVDRYPNDPGRSNRHHREHPLTFAELQLTAYRDDGNGREPMHWRAKHDRDAFKEIWLLFENDEGRFPLYPGDRVTIEYAYRVGRDKWGPWFQRAVRLPTRHLAVRLDLPADLDPKVWGAETSLSAEEGPLRTPIQRSVDGGRVVFDWGTDDPPLNARYRMQWRFRSPEPDAEPDNAPSGGARVRASDRMRAVGIVQRGDDLLRQRARQFDLPADEQHAREVIDRLAAMLVRLDELHPFSKGVGLAAPQLGIGWSAALVRPADRAADPVVLLNPRVVDAATETDEQYEGCLSFFDHRGLVPRPLRIDVEHALWDGSRVITSYEYAMARLVAHEIDHLEGRLYVDRMAPGVPLVPVEEYRETGTPWRY
;
A
#
# COMPACT_ATOMS: atom_id res chain seq x y z
N MET A 1 -14.67 34.14 -40.56
CA MET A 1 -14.05 32.90 -40.05
C MET A 1 -15.18 31.92 -39.78
N THR A 2 -15.24 30.82 -40.53
CA THR A 2 -16.29 29.80 -40.37
C THR A 2 -16.05 29.03 -39.08
N THR A 3 -16.92 29.20 -38.09
CA THR A 3 -16.92 28.42 -36.85
C THR A 3 -17.04 26.93 -37.17
N SER A 4 -16.22 26.13 -36.49
CA SER A 4 -16.15 24.68 -36.68
C SER A 4 -17.51 24.03 -36.38
N PRO A 5 -17.90 22.94 -37.06
CA PRO A 5 -19.15 22.23 -36.78
C PRO A 5 -19.34 21.88 -35.30
N ILE A 6 -18.26 21.54 -34.59
CA ILE A 6 -18.28 21.25 -33.15
C ILE A 6 -18.54 22.50 -32.29
N GLU A 7 -18.04 23.66 -32.70
CA GLU A 7 -18.27 24.95 -32.01
C GLU A 7 -19.74 25.34 -32.16
N ARG A 8 -20.32 25.17 -33.35
CA ARG A 8 -21.75 25.42 -33.58
C ARG A 8 -22.65 24.49 -32.76
N ALA A 9 -22.27 23.23 -32.60
CA ALA A 9 -23.02 22.29 -31.77
C ALA A 9 -22.93 22.63 -30.29
N ALA A 10 -21.74 23.06 -29.81
CA ALA A 10 -21.57 23.56 -28.45
C ALA A 10 -22.38 24.85 -28.20
N ASP A 11 -22.41 25.78 -29.17
CA ASP A 11 -23.23 26.99 -29.13
C ASP A 11 -24.72 26.64 -29.03
N SER A 12 -25.17 25.66 -29.82
CA SER A 12 -26.55 25.19 -29.82
C SER A 12 -26.94 24.58 -28.48
N PHE A 13 -26.05 23.81 -27.85
CA PHE A 13 -26.27 23.28 -26.50
C PHE A 13 -26.37 24.40 -25.46
N ALA A 14 -25.41 25.34 -25.45
CA ALA A 14 -25.37 26.44 -24.50
C ALA A 14 -26.61 27.34 -24.59
N ALA A 15 -27.07 27.63 -25.82
CA ALA A 15 -28.29 28.40 -26.06
C ALA A 15 -29.54 27.68 -25.56
N GLU A 16 -29.64 26.37 -25.81
CA GLU A 16 -30.77 25.55 -25.37
C GLU A 16 -30.87 25.47 -23.84
N LEU A 17 -29.73 25.20 -23.19
CA LEU A 17 -29.62 25.22 -21.73
C LEU A 17 -30.06 26.57 -21.14
N ALA A 18 -29.53 27.67 -21.69
CA ALA A 18 -29.85 29.01 -21.23
C ALA A 18 -31.34 29.34 -21.39
N ARG A 19 -31.96 28.92 -22.50
CA ARG A 19 -33.38 29.13 -22.80
C ARG A 19 -34.28 28.41 -21.78
N HIS A 20 -34.03 27.14 -21.51
CA HIS A 20 -34.82 26.39 -20.54
C HIS A 20 -34.61 26.91 -19.10
N ARG A 21 -33.37 27.26 -18.75
CA ARG A 21 -33.06 27.84 -17.43
C ARG A 21 -33.80 29.15 -17.20
N THR A 22 -33.75 30.08 -18.15
CA THR A 22 -34.46 31.37 -18.03
C THR A 22 -35.97 31.20 -18.08
N GLY A 23 -36.49 30.26 -18.89
CA GLY A 23 -37.91 29.91 -18.91
C GLY A 23 -38.45 29.39 -17.57
N ARG A 24 -37.60 28.72 -16.78
CA ARG A 24 -37.91 28.29 -15.40
C ARG A 24 -37.65 29.36 -14.33
N GLY A 25 -37.18 30.55 -14.71
CA GLY A 25 -36.85 31.63 -13.77
C GLY A 25 -35.64 31.34 -12.88
N LEU A 26 -34.79 30.37 -13.25
CA LEU A 26 -33.64 29.97 -12.42
C LEU A 26 -32.41 30.81 -12.74
N SER A 27 -31.71 31.27 -11.70
CA SER A 27 -30.33 31.76 -11.84
C SER A 27 -29.37 30.61 -12.14
N LYS A 28 -28.20 30.91 -12.73
CA LYS A 28 -27.13 29.92 -12.94
C LYS A 28 -26.74 29.20 -11.65
N LYS A 29 -26.70 29.92 -10.53
CA LYS A 29 -26.40 29.39 -9.19
C LYS A 29 -27.47 28.40 -8.72
N GLN A 30 -28.75 28.75 -8.86
CA GLN A 30 -29.85 27.86 -8.48
C GLN A 30 -29.87 26.58 -9.32
N LEU A 31 -29.66 26.69 -10.64
CA LEU A 31 -29.56 25.52 -11.51
C LEU A 31 -28.39 24.61 -11.09
N ALA A 32 -27.23 25.19 -10.82
CA ALA A 32 -26.06 24.44 -10.36
C ALA A 32 -26.33 23.70 -9.04
N THR A 33 -26.96 24.35 -8.06
CA THR A 33 -27.36 23.74 -6.79
C THR A 33 -28.33 22.56 -6.99
N LEU A 34 -29.34 22.71 -7.87
CA LEU A 34 -30.29 21.64 -8.16
C LEU A 34 -29.64 20.44 -8.87
N MET A 35 -28.64 20.69 -9.71
CA MET A 35 -27.91 19.63 -10.43
C MET A 35 -26.78 19.00 -9.60
N GLY A 36 -26.37 19.64 -8.50
CA GLY A 36 -25.20 19.23 -7.72
C GLY A 36 -23.86 19.58 -8.37
N PHE A 37 -23.80 20.66 -9.15
CA PHE A 37 -22.59 21.19 -9.77
C PHE A 37 -22.15 22.52 -9.14
N ASP A 38 -20.88 22.87 -9.30
CA ASP A 38 -20.40 24.20 -8.92
C ASP A 38 -21.04 25.29 -9.83
N PRO A 39 -21.49 26.43 -9.26
CA PRO A 39 -22.07 27.53 -10.02
C PRO A 39 -21.21 28.07 -11.16
N SER A 40 -19.88 28.02 -11.03
CA SER A 40 -18.96 28.45 -12.09
C SER A 40 -19.06 27.56 -13.33
N TYR A 41 -19.31 26.26 -13.16
CA TYR A 41 -19.40 25.32 -14.27
C TYR A 41 -20.61 25.62 -15.17
N VAL A 42 -21.80 25.86 -14.60
CA VAL A 42 -22.98 26.30 -15.37
C VAL A 42 -22.68 27.60 -16.13
N SER A 43 -22.02 28.56 -15.47
CA SER A 43 -21.66 29.82 -16.10
C SER A 43 -20.68 29.64 -17.26
N HIS A 44 -19.74 28.71 -17.12
CA HIS A 44 -18.72 28.41 -18.11
C HIS A 44 -19.24 27.61 -19.29
N VAL A 45 -20.17 26.68 -19.07
CA VAL A 45 -20.87 25.95 -20.12
C VAL A 45 -21.72 26.91 -20.95
N GLU A 46 -22.57 27.74 -20.32
CA GLU A 46 -23.33 28.78 -21.04
C GLU A 46 -22.41 29.82 -21.69
N GLY A 47 -21.27 30.10 -21.06
CA GLY A 47 -20.27 31.04 -21.53
C GLY A 47 -19.32 30.50 -22.60
N ARG A 48 -19.48 29.24 -23.00
CA ARG A 48 -18.66 28.54 -24.02
C ARG A 48 -17.17 28.41 -23.65
N ARG A 49 -16.87 28.49 -22.36
CA ARG A 49 -15.51 28.32 -21.81
C ARG A 49 -15.22 26.87 -21.48
N HIS A 50 -16.26 26.08 -21.15
CA HIS A 50 -16.14 24.64 -20.91
C HIS A 50 -17.23 23.87 -21.65
N ARG A 51 -16.91 22.62 -21.94
CA ARG A 51 -17.79 21.71 -22.68
C ARG A 51 -18.71 20.97 -21.71
N PRO A 52 -19.98 20.74 -22.05
CA PRO A 52 -20.88 19.96 -21.19
C PRO A 52 -20.43 18.50 -21.13
N THR A 53 -20.67 17.86 -19.98
CA THR A 53 -20.53 16.39 -19.80
C THR A 53 -21.88 15.71 -19.96
N GLU A 54 -21.87 14.38 -20.16
CA GLU A 54 -23.11 13.60 -20.24
C GLU A 54 -23.95 13.72 -18.96
N ASP A 55 -23.33 13.56 -17.78
CA ASP A 55 -24.01 13.70 -16.49
C ASP A 55 -24.62 15.09 -16.31
N PHE A 56 -23.90 16.14 -16.73
CA PHE A 56 -24.42 17.50 -16.72
C PHE A 56 -25.65 17.64 -17.63
N ALA A 57 -25.58 17.13 -18.86
CA ALA A 57 -26.69 17.20 -19.81
C ALA A 57 -27.93 16.43 -19.31
N ARG A 58 -27.75 15.22 -18.77
CA ARG A 58 -28.84 14.40 -18.21
C ARG A 58 -29.49 15.06 -17.00
N ARG A 59 -28.72 15.65 -16.09
CA ARG A 59 -29.25 16.35 -14.92
C ARG A 59 -29.93 17.65 -15.29
N ALA A 60 -29.38 18.41 -16.25
CA ALA A 60 -30.01 19.61 -16.77
C ALA A 60 -31.37 19.28 -17.43
N GLU A 61 -31.43 18.22 -18.23
CA GLU A 61 -32.65 17.71 -18.84
C GLU A 61 -33.73 17.39 -17.78
N ALA A 62 -33.34 16.66 -16.73
CA ALA A 62 -34.24 16.29 -15.64
C ALA A 62 -34.72 17.50 -14.82
N VAL A 63 -33.80 18.38 -14.40
CA VAL A 63 -34.12 19.54 -13.55
C VAL A 63 -34.93 20.61 -14.28
N LEU A 64 -34.67 20.80 -15.58
CA LEU A 64 -35.37 21.80 -16.39
C LEU A 64 -36.63 21.24 -17.06
N GLU A 65 -36.83 19.92 -17.01
CA GLU A 65 -37.86 19.14 -17.70
C GLU A 65 -37.93 19.52 -19.19
N ALA A 66 -36.79 19.45 -19.88
CA ALA A 66 -36.63 19.97 -21.23
C ALA A 66 -37.19 19.05 -22.34
N SER A 67 -37.91 17.98 -21.98
CA SER A 67 -38.59 17.05 -22.89
C SER A 67 -37.67 16.45 -23.97
N GLY A 68 -36.40 16.25 -23.65
CA GLY A 68 -35.36 15.69 -24.51
C GLY A 68 -34.57 16.72 -25.30
N ALA A 69 -34.93 18.02 -25.25
CA ALA A 69 -34.29 19.04 -26.07
C ALA A 69 -32.82 19.25 -25.71
N ILE A 70 -32.48 19.31 -24.42
CA ILE A 70 -31.10 19.49 -23.96
C ILE A 70 -30.29 18.23 -24.27
N TRP A 71 -30.87 17.06 -24.03
CA TRP A 71 -30.24 15.77 -24.32
C TRP A 71 -29.91 15.59 -25.81
N GLN A 72 -30.82 15.98 -26.70
CA GLN A 72 -30.58 15.91 -28.14
C GLN A 72 -29.41 16.80 -28.57
N ARG A 73 -29.33 18.04 -28.05
CA ARG A 73 -28.22 18.96 -28.36
C ARG A 73 -26.88 18.41 -27.85
N PHE A 74 -26.87 17.78 -26.68
CA PHE A 74 -25.69 17.11 -26.16
C PHE A 74 -25.25 15.97 -27.07
N ARG A 75 -26.19 15.12 -27.53
CA ARG A 75 -25.88 14.03 -28.47
C ARG A 75 -25.31 14.52 -29.80
N GLU A 76 -25.90 15.55 -30.39
CA GLU A 76 -25.38 16.16 -31.64
C GLU A 76 -23.95 16.70 -31.44
N TYR A 77 -23.71 17.34 -30.30
CA TYR A 77 -22.37 17.78 -29.90
C TYR A 77 -21.39 16.62 -29.70
N ASP A 78 -21.82 15.57 -29.00
CA ASP A 78 -21.00 14.42 -28.64
C ASP A 78 -20.66 13.54 -29.84
N GLU A 79 -21.59 13.37 -30.78
CA GLU A 79 -21.38 12.67 -32.05
C GLU A 79 -20.33 13.40 -32.92
N LEU A 80 -20.38 14.74 -32.97
CA LEU A 80 -19.38 15.55 -33.67
C LEU A 80 -18.01 15.56 -32.97
N ARG A 81 -18.01 15.44 -31.64
CA ARG A 81 -16.80 15.31 -30.82
C ARG A 81 -16.10 13.98 -31.07
N HIS A 82 -16.85 12.87 -31.10
CA HIS A 82 -16.31 11.53 -31.28
C HIS A 82 -16.09 11.13 -32.74
N GLY A 83 -16.76 11.79 -33.69
CA GLY A 83 -16.61 11.52 -35.14
C GLY A 83 -15.22 11.82 -35.73
N ARG A 84 -14.30 12.46 -34.97
CA ARG A 84 -12.90 12.71 -35.40
C ARG A 84 -11.89 11.67 -34.87
N THR A 85 -12.29 10.78 -33.98
CA THR A 85 -11.43 9.75 -33.40
C THR A 85 -12.12 8.40 -33.56
N GLY A 86 -11.63 7.54 -34.45
CA GLY A 86 -12.24 6.26 -34.84
C GLY A 86 -12.33 5.18 -33.75
N ALA A 87 -12.38 5.54 -32.48
CA ALA A 87 -12.69 4.64 -31.38
C ALA A 87 -13.79 5.29 -30.53
N ALA A 88 -14.90 4.56 -30.33
CA ALA A 88 -15.92 4.93 -29.37
C ALA A 88 -15.32 4.89 -27.95
N HIS A 89 -14.70 6.00 -27.54
CA HIS A 89 -14.38 6.27 -26.14
C HIS A 89 -15.70 6.59 -25.44
N ARG A 90 -16.52 5.56 -25.18
CA ARG A 90 -17.56 5.68 -24.15
C ARG A 90 -16.83 6.11 -22.87
N ASP A 91 -17.32 7.16 -22.21
CA ASP A 91 -16.85 7.50 -20.87
C ASP A 91 -16.89 6.20 -20.05
N PRO A 92 -15.74 5.72 -19.54
CA PRO A 92 -15.72 4.48 -18.79
C PRO A 92 -16.65 4.65 -17.58
N PRO A 93 -17.38 3.59 -17.19
CA PRO A 93 -18.31 3.67 -16.08
C PRO A 93 -17.58 4.23 -14.86
N VAL A 94 -18.26 5.14 -14.14
CA VAL A 94 -17.80 5.63 -12.83
C VAL A 94 -17.42 4.38 -12.01
N PRO A 95 -16.17 4.28 -11.52
CA PRO A 95 -15.73 3.09 -10.80
C PRO A 95 -16.73 2.76 -9.69
N GLY A 96 -17.20 1.51 -9.63
CA GLY A 96 -18.10 1.02 -8.58
C GLY A 96 -17.47 0.97 -7.18
N GLN A 97 -16.25 1.48 -7.02
CA GLN A 97 -15.61 1.70 -5.74
C GLN A 97 -15.88 3.13 -5.27
N TRP A 98 -16.55 3.21 -4.13
CA TRP A 98 -16.81 4.40 -3.32
C TRP A 98 -15.71 5.47 -3.49
N LEU A 99 -16.01 6.53 -4.24
CA LEU A 99 -15.18 7.73 -4.31
C LEU A 99 -15.24 8.43 -2.94
N PRO A 100 -14.12 8.83 -2.34
CA PRO A 100 -14.15 9.69 -1.15
C PRO A 100 -14.99 10.95 -1.45
N PRO A 101 -15.77 11.46 -0.49
CA PRO A 101 -16.55 12.67 -0.69
C PRO A 101 -15.67 13.81 -1.23
N GLY A 102 -16.04 14.38 -2.38
CA GLY A 102 -15.47 15.63 -2.89
C GLY A 102 -14.21 15.56 -3.76
N THR A 103 -13.95 14.49 -4.52
CA THR A 103 -12.81 14.54 -5.47
C THR A 103 -13.12 14.17 -6.91
N GLY A 104 -13.87 13.12 -7.23
CA GLY A 104 -14.17 12.74 -8.63
C GLY A 104 -12.95 12.62 -9.56
N LEU A 105 -11.73 12.69 -9.03
CA LEU A 105 -10.51 12.89 -9.80
C LEU A 105 -9.87 11.53 -10.00
N VAL A 106 -9.71 11.17 -11.26
CA VAL A 106 -9.13 9.89 -11.69
C VAL A 106 -7.74 10.18 -12.26
N VAL A 107 -6.76 9.38 -11.85
CA VAL A 107 -5.45 9.34 -12.49
C VAL A 107 -5.52 8.31 -13.61
N GLU A 108 -5.67 8.74 -14.85
CA GLU A 108 -5.72 7.83 -16.00
C GLU A 108 -4.36 7.15 -16.20
N ARG A 109 -3.26 7.89 -16.00
CA ARG A 109 -1.90 7.35 -16.08
C ARG A 109 -0.98 8.10 -15.13
N GLU A 110 -0.17 7.36 -14.38
CA GLU A 110 0.95 7.90 -13.61
C GLU A 110 2.26 7.29 -14.09
N VAL A 111 3.26 8.12 -14.34
CA VAL A 111 4.64 7.70 -14.57
C VAL A 111 5.53 8.39 -13.55
N ALA A 112 6.15 7.62 -12.67
CA ALA A 112 7.04 8.09 -11.63
C ALA A 112 8.48 7.70 -11.92
N THR A 113 9.34 8.67 -12.20
CA THR A 113 10.77 8.43 -12.49
C THR A 113 11.63 8.91 -11.34
N LEU A 114 12.55 8.06 -10.87
CA LEU A 114 13.62 8.43 -9.95
C LEU A 114 14.97 8.22 -10.63
N THR A 115 15.74 9.29 -10.78
CA THR A 115 17.06 9.28 -11.41
C THR A 115 18.13 9.58 -10.37
N HIS A 116 19.12 8.70 -10.25
CA HIS A 116 20.31 8.96 -9.44
C HIS A 116 21.26 9.92 -10.17
N THR A 117 21.61 11.05 -9.53
CA THR A 117 22.44 12.14 -10.09
C THR A 117 23.90 12.13 -9.61
N GLY A 118 24.27 11.20 -8.73
CA GLY A 118 25.61 11.09 -8.14
C GLY A 118 25.68 11.65 -6.71
N ASP A 119 25.17 12.87 -6.56
CA ASP A 119 25.03 13.60 -5.28
C ASP A 119 23.67 13.39 -4.60
N GLY A 120 22.69 12.85 -5.32
CA GLY A 120 21.37 12.57 -4.81
C GLY A 120 20.45 11.98 -5.87
N TYR A 121 19.18 12.37 -5.77
CA TYR A 121 18.10 11.86 -6.60
C TYR A 121 17.27 13.00 -7.16
N HIS A 122 16.92 12.88 -8.43
CA HIS A 122 15.91 13.68 -9.09
C HIS A 122 14.67 12.83 -9.32
N CYS A 123 13.54 13.27 -8.77
CA CYS A 123 12.26 12.59 -8.88
C CYS A 123 11.33 13.42 -9.77
N ALA A 124 10.78 12.82 -10.83
CA ALA A 124 9.83 13.47 -11.73
C ALA A 124 8.57 12.60 -11.88
N ILE A 125 7.41 13.20 -11.60
CA ILE A 125 6.11 12.51 -11.62
C ILE A 125 5.23 13.18 -12.66
N ARG A 126 4.78 12.41 -13.65
CA ARG A 126 3.82 12.83 -14.66
C ARG A 126 2.50 12.10 -14.45
N ARG A 127 1.38 12.83 -14.43
CA ARG A 127 0.03 12.29 -14.20
C ARG A 127 -0.97 12.84 -15.19
N GLU A 128 -1.61 11.96 -15.94
CA GLU A 128 -2.81 12.27 -16.73
C GLU A 128 -4.02 12.22 -15.79
N LEU A 129 -4.68 13.35 -15.62
CA LEU A 129 -5.81 13.52 -14.71
C LEU A 129 -7.11 13.70 -15.50
N TYR A 130 -8.18 13.11 -15.01
CA TYR A 130 -9.54 13.28 -15.51
C TYR A 130 -10.47 13.66 -14.35
N ASN A 131 -11.21 14.75 -14.50
CA ASN A 131 -12.21 15.15 -13.51
C ASN A 131 -13.57 14.51 -13.85
N ALA A 132 -13.89 13.39 -13.21
CA ALA A 132 -15.19 12.72 -13.26
C ALA A 132 -16.19 13.27 -12.21
N GLY A 133 -15.80 14.30 -11.44
CA GLY A 133 -16.64 14.93 -10.43
C GLY A 133 -17.54 16.02 -11.00
N THR A 134 -18.25 16.71 -10.11
CA THR A 134 -19.17 17.81 -10.46
C THR A 134 -18.63 19.19 -10.05
N GLU A 135 -17.45 19.22 -9.42
CA GLU A 135 -16.78 20.44 -8.96
C GLU A 135 -15.44 20.64 -9.69
N PRO A 136 -15.04 21.90 -9.98
CA PRO A 136 -13.73 22.20 -10.53
C PRO A 136 -12.61 21.90 -9.53
N ILE A 137 -11.54 21.26 -10.00
CA ILE A 137 -10.34 21.03 -9.21
C ILE A 137 -9.40 22.23 -9.37
N THR A 138 -9.19 22.96 -8.29
CA THR A 138 -8.34 24.18 -8.26
C THR A 138 -6.96 23.93 -7.70
N ARG A 139 -6.73 22.77 -7.07
CA ARG A 139 -5.43 22.38 -6.51
C ARG A 139 -5.27 20.87 -6.43
N TYR A 140 -4.03 20.40 -6.44
CA TYR A 140 -3.65 19.00 -6.37
C TYR A 140 -2.66 18.75 -5.22
N LEU A 141 -2.92 17.75 -4.37
CA LEU A 141 -2.04 17.45 -3.23
C LEU A 141 -0.88 16.56 -3.63
N VAL A 142 0.33 17.07 -3.48
CA VAL A 142 1.58 16.30 -3.57
C VAL A 142 2.13 16.06 -2.17
N ARG A 143 2.70 14.88 -1.95
CA ARG A 143 3.47 14.56 -0.75
C ARG A 143 4.85 14.06 -1.16
N VAL A 144 5.88 14.69 -0.63
CA VAL A 144 7.27 14.24 -0.72
C VAL A 144 7.64 13.66 0.64
N ALA A 145 7.91 12.36 0.70
CA ALA A 145 8.31 11.68 1.93
C ALA A 145 9.58 10.88 1.63
N VAL A 146 10.66 11.20 2.35
CA VAL A 146 11.96 10.57 2.18
C VAL A 146 12.44 10.08 3.53
N ASP A 147 13.08 8.92 3.52
CA ASP A 147 13.60 8.29 4.71
C ASP A 147 14.86 7.52 4.33
N ARG A 148 15.94 7.71 5.08
CA ARG A 148 17.18 6.97 4.86
C ARG A 148 17.18 5.61 5.55
N TYR A 149 16.43 5.46 6.63
CA TYR A 149 16.44 4.30 7.50
C TYR A 149 15.03 3.79 7.76
N PRO A 150 14.20 3.50 6.73
CA PRO A 150 12.78 3.19 6.90
C PRO A 150 12.47 1.98 7.79
N ASN A 151 13.47 1.17 8.13
CA ASN A 151 13.37 -0.02 8.99
C ASN A 151 13.79 0.27 10.45
N ASP A 152 14.23 1.49 10.78
CA ASP A 152 14.65 1.92 12.12
C ASP A 152 14.05 3.30 12.44
N PRO A 153 12.80 3.35 12.97
CA PRO A 153 12.11 4.60 13.23
C PRO A 153 12.86 5.54 14.18
N GLY A 154 13.61 4.99 15.14
CA GLY A 154 14.39 5.79 16.08
C GLY A 154 15.54 6.52 15.38
N ARG A 155 16.25 5.81 14.49
CA ARG A 155 17.29 6.39 13.65
C ARG A 155 16.71 7.34 12.60
N SER A 156 15.59 7.01 11.97
CA SER A 156 14.90 7.92 11.04
C SER A 156 14.54 9.24 11.70
N ASN A 157 13.87 9.20 12.85
CA ASN A 157 13.45 10.41 13.57
C ASN A 157 14.61 11.27 14.03
N ARG A 158 15.75 10.67 14.38
CA ARG A 158 16.98 11.41 14.69
C ARG A 158 17.57 12.03 13.41
N HIS A 159 17.70 11.23 12.36
CA HIS A 159 18.25 11.67 11.07
C HIS A 159 17.43 12.80 10.43
N HIS A 160 16.09 12.75 10.50
CA HIS A 160 15.22 13.82 10.00
C HIS A 160 15.44 15.14 10.76
N ARG A 161 15.69 15.09 12.07
CA ARG A 161 15.97 16.29 12.88
C ARG A 161 17.35 16.87 12.62
N GLU A 162 18.34 16.01 12.40
CA GLU A 162 19.73 16.41 12.12
C GLU A 162 19.91 16.90 10.68
N HIS A 163 19.14 16.33 9.74
CA HIS A 163 19.21 16.60 8.30
C HIS A 163 17.82 16.91 7.71
N PRO A 164 17.13 17.96 8.18
CA PRO A 164 15.77 18.26 7.71
C PRO A 164 15.78 18.55 6.23
N LEU A 165 14.85 17.93 5.49
CA LEU A 165 14.60 18.29 4.10
C LEU A 165 13.97 19.68 4.06
N THR A 166 14.44 20.59 3.21
CA THR A 166 13.86 21.94 3.08
C THR A 166 13.22 22.14 1.70
N PHE A 167 12.30 23.11 1.58
CA PHE A 167 11.72 23.47 0.28
C PHE A 167 12.75 24.03 -0.71
N ALA A 168 13.77 24.72 -0.22
CA ALA A 168 14.85 25.25 -1.04
C ALA A 168 15.67 24.11 -1.68
N GLU A 169 15.96 23.05 -0.93
CA GLU A 169 16.66 21.86 -1.42
C GLU A 169 15.81 21.07 -2.42
N LEU A 170 14.48 21.02 -2.23
CA LEU A 170 13.59 20.31 -3.14
C LEU A 170 13.66 20.85 -4.57
N GLN A 171 13.92 22.15 -4.75
CA GLN A 171 13.90 22.80 -6.07
C GLN A 171 12.64 22.41 -6.86
N LEU A 172 11.49 22.41 -6.18
CA LEU A 172 10.24 21.90 -6.75
C LEU A 172 9.84 22.71 -7.98
N THR A 173 9.61 22.00 -9.08
CA THR A 173 8.97 22.54 -10.29
C THR A 173 7.66 21.81 -10.53
N ALA A 174 6.68 22.51 -11.10
CA ALA A 174 5.38 21.96 -11.44
C ALA A 174 4.83 22.62 -12.70
N TYR A 175 4.23 21.81 -13.56
CA TYR A 175 3.67 22.21 -14.84
C TYR A 175 2.35 21.50 -15.08
N ARG A 176 1.48 22.14 -15.84
CA ARG A 176 0.34 21.51 -16.50
C ARG A 176 0.56 21.49 -18.02
N ASP A 177 -0.08 20.53 -18.67
CA ASP A 177 -0.08 20.37 -20.12
C ASP A 177 -1.45 19.82 -20.55
N ASP A 178 -2.19 20.61 -21.32
CA ASP A 178 -3.52 20.27 -21.84
C ASP A 178 -3.52 19.97 -23.35
N GLY A 179 -2.33 19.75 -23.94
CA GLY A 179 -2.14 19.51 -25.37
C GLY A 179 -2.04 20.77 -26.22
N ASN A 180 -2.40 21.95 -25.70
CA ASN A 180 -2.21 23.23 -26.37
C ASN A 180 -0.94 23.96 -25.93
N GLY A 181 -0.36 23.56 -24.79
CA GLY A 181 0.89 24.13 -24.28
C GLY A 181 1.21 23.65 -22.87
N ARG A 182 2.49 23.76 -22.49
CA ARG A 182 2.98 23.46 -21.14
C ARG A 182 3.11 24.76 -20.35
N GLU A 183 2.34 24.89 -19.28
CA GLU A 183 2.30 26.09 -18.44
C GLU A 183 2.81 25.79 -17.03
N PRO A 184 3.58 26.70 -16.40
CA PRO A 184 3.99 26.53 -15.01
C PRO A 184 2.79 26.57 -14.07
N MET A 185 2.88 25.84 -12.96
CA MET A 185 1.89 25.87 -11.88
C MET A 185 2.52 26.49 -10.64
N HIS A 186 1.80 27.41 -10.00
CA HIS A 186 2.15 27.84 -8.65
C HIS A 186 1.96 26.70 -7.66
N TRP A 187 2.67 26.78 -6.53
CA TRP A 187 2.48 25.84 -5.45
C TRP A 187 2.54 26.54 -4.10
N ARG A 188 1.93 25.92 -3.08
CA ARG A 188 1.97 26.39 -1.70
C ARG A 188 2.22 25.23 -0.75
N ALA A 189 3.06 25.45 0.25
CA ALA A 189 3.24 24.50 1.34
C ALA A 189 1.92 24.33 2.10
N LYS A 190 1.52 23.08 2.32
CA LYS A 190 0.39 22.70 3.18
C LYS A 190 0.88 22.28 4.55
N HIS A 191 1.85 21.37 4.58
CA HIS A 191 2.51 20.94 5.80
C HIS A 191 4.01 20.86 5.57
N ASP A 192 4.75 21.43 6.51
CA ASP A 192 6.19 21.40 6.57
C ASP A 192 6.61 20.56 7.79
N ARG A 193 7.03 19.31 7.55
CA ARG A 193 7.50 18.39 8.59
C ARG A 193 8.88 17.87 8.21
N ASP A 194 9.68 17.49 9.20
CA ASP A 194 11.03 16.98 8.95
C ASP A 194 11.00 15.69 8.12
N ALA A 195 10.06 14.80 8.43
CA ALA A 195 9.88 13.52 7.74
C ALA A 195 9.17 13.61 6.38
N PHE A 196 8.44 14.70 6.09
CA PHE A 196 7.71 14.86 4.82
C PHE A 196 7.25 16.29 4.56
N LYS A 197 7.09 16.63 3.28
CA LYS A 197 6.44 17.87 2.82
C LYS A 197 5.11 17.54 2.15
N GLU A 198 4.06 18.29 2.47
CA GLU A 198 2.81 18.30 1.70
C GLU A 198 2.65 19.64 1.00
N ILE A 199 2.31 19.57 -0.29
CA ILE A 199 2.35 20.70 -1.21
C ILE A 199 1.07 20.72 -2.01
N TRP A 200 0.41 21.87 -2.05
CA TRP A 200 -0.65 22.12 -3.00
C TRP A 200 -0.04 22.63 -4.29
N LEU A 201 -0.13 21.86 -5.37
CA LEU A 201 0.01 22.42 -6.72
C LEU A 201 -1.28 23.14 -7.04
N LEU A 202 -1.20 24.37 -7.51
CA LEU A 202 -2.36 25.20 -7.80
C LEU A 202 -2.57 25.23 -9.30
N PHE A 203 -3.82 25.07 -9.72
CA PHE A 203 -4.22 25.30 -11.11
C PHE A 203 -4.30 26.81 -11.38
N GLU A 204 -3.20 27.51 -11.13
CA GLU A 204 -2.98 28.94 -11.38
C GLU A 204 -1.49 29.25 -11.60
N ASN A 205 -1.21 30.35 -12.27
CA ASN A 205 0.11 30.95 -12.45
C ASN A 205 -0.02 32.49 -12.51
N ASP A 206 1.04 33.17 -12.96
CA ASP A 206 1.05 34.64 -13.11
C ASP A 206 0.06 35.17 -14.16
N GLU A 207 -0.32 34.36 -15.14
CA GLU A 207 -1.25 34.73 -16.21
C GLU A 207 -2.72 34.53 -15.81
N GLY A 208 -3.00 33.64 -14.86
CA GLY A 208 -4.34 33.47 -14.30
C GLY A 208 -4.60 32.10 -13.69
N ARG A 209 -5.90 31.79 -13.52
CA ARG A 209 -6.38 30.51 -13.00
C ARG A 209 -6.91 29.63 -14.13
N PHE A 210 -6.60 28.35 -14.05
CA PHE A 210 -7.00 27.32 -15.01
C PHE A 210 -7.52 26.06 -14.30
N PRO A 211 -8.59 26.15 -13.49
CA PRO A 211 -9.14 24.98 -12.80
C PRO A 211 -9.42 23.82 -13.76
N LEU A 212 -9.22 22.59 -13.30
CA LEU A 212 -9.63 21.41 -14.05
C LEU A 212 -11.13 21.18 -13.85
N TYR A 213 -11.94 21.57 -14.82
CA TYR A 213 -13.40 21.48 -14.73
C TYR A 213 -13.91 20.05 -14.96
N PRO A 214 -15.15 19.74 -14.53
CA PRO A 214 -15.80 18.46 -14.83
C PRO A 214 -15.70 18.07 -16.31
N GLY A 215 -15.28 16.84 -16.58
CA GLY A 215 -15.11 16.29 -17.92
C GLY A 215 -13.77 16.58 -18.61
N ASP A 216 -12.99 17.52 -18.08
CA ASP A 216 -11.71 17.89 -18.66
C ASP A 216 -10.60 16.91 -18.28
N ARG A 217 -9.57 16.89 -19.13
CA ARG A 217 -8.32 16.15 -18.93
C ARG A 217 -7.15 17.10 -18.96
N VAL A 218 -6.15 16.81 -18.14
CA VAL A 218 -4.89 17.55 -18.11
C VAL A 218 -3.77 16.64 -17.67
N THR A 219 -2.59 16.84 -18.21
CA THR A 219 -1.39 16.25 -17.65
C THR A 219 -0.76 17.22 -16.67
N ILE A 220 -0.50 16.79 -15.44
CA ILE A 220 0.38 17.52 -14.52
C ILE A 220 1.72 16.82 -14.44
N GLU A 221 2.78 17.61 -14.30
CA GLU A 221 4.13 17.12 -14.09
C GLU A 221 4.77 17.91 -12.96
N TYR A 222 5.34 17.23 -11.99
CA TYR A 222 6.11 17.89 -10.94
C TYR A 222 7.40 17.13 -10.67
N ALA A 223 8.46 17.87 -10.41
CA ALA A 223 9.78 17.31 -10.17
C ALA A 223 10.50 18.00 -9.01
N TYR A 224 11.30 17.23 -8.29
CA TYR A 224 12.05 17.69 -7.13
C TYR A 224 13.34 16.90 -6.93
N ARG A 225 14.26 17.46 -6.15
CA ARG A 225 15.57 16.89 -5.84
C ARG A 225 15.72 16.60 -4.36
N VAL A 226 16.50 15.58 -4.03
CA VAL A 226 16.82 15.21 -2.65
C VAL A 226 18.24 14.67 -2.60
N GLY A 227 19.02 15.13 -1.63
CA GLY A 227 20.38 14.64 -1.41
C GLY A 227 20.43 13.16 -1.03
N ARG A 228 21.51 12.49 -1.43
CA ARG A 228 21.76 11.07 -1.09
C ARG A 228 21.81 10.81 0.42
N ASP A 229 22.09 11.87 1.19
CA ASP A 229 22.18 11.82 2.63
C ASP A 229 20.81 11.67 3.29
N LYS A 230 19.71 12.03 2.61
CA LYS A 230 18.33 12.04 3.14
C LYS A 230 17.43 10.93 2.57
N TRP A 231 17.76 10.39 1.40
CA TRP A 231 16.96 9.34 0.75
C TRP A 231 17.69 7.99 0.73
N GLY A 232 17.10 6.98 1.36
CA GLY A 232 17.59 5.60 1.34
C GLY A 232 17.34 4.91 -0.01
N PRO A 233 17.79 3.65 -0.16
CA PRO A 233 17.74 2.94 -1.43
C PRO A 233 16.36 2.33 -1.71
N TRP A 234 15.33 3.17 -1.72
CA TRP A 234 13.95 2.78 -1.99
C TRP A 234 13.16 3.91 -2.65
N PHE A 235 12.16 3.55 -3.44
CA PHE A 235 11.20 4.48 -4.04
C PHE A 235 9.81 3.90 -3.96
N GLN A 236 8.86 4.64 -3.39
CA GLN A 236 7.50 4.13 -3.13
C GLN A 236 6.42 5.02 -3.71
N ARG A 237 5.41 4.41 -4.33
CA ARG A 237 4.19 5.04 -4.81
C ARG A 237 2.97 4.55 -4.04
N ALA A 238 2.24 5.47 -3.43
CA ALA A 238 0.96 5.18 -2.77
C ALA A 238 -0.21 5.60 -3.65
N VAL A 239 -1.16 4.70 -3.88
CA VAL A 239 -2.37 4.92 -4.68
C VAL A 239 -3.41 5.60 -3.81
N ARG A 240 -3.56 6.92 -3.96
CA ARG A 240 -4.47 7.74 -3.13
C ARG A 240 -5.74 8.21 -3.85
N LEU A 241 -5.75 8.05 -5.16
CA LEU A 241 -6.87 8.37 -6.04
C LEU A 241 -7.12 7.13 -6.92
N PRO A 242 -8.34 6.93 -7.43
CA PRO A 242 -8.59 5.95 -8.48
C PRO A 242 -7.57 6.13 -9.60
N THR A 243 -6.79 5.09 -9.87
CA THR A 243 -5.68 5.11 -10.83
C THR A 243 -5.88 3.96 -11.80
N ARG A 244 -5.83 4.22 -13.11
CA ARG A 244 -5.97 3.15 -14.12
C ARG A 244 -4.64 2.53 -14.50
N HIS A 245 -3.58 3.31 -14.50
CA HIS A 245 -2.24 2.81 -14.82
C HIS A 245 -1.18 3.50 -13.96
N LEU A 246 -0.32 2.70 -13.34
CA LEU A 246 0.85 3.17 -12.59
C LEU A 246 2.11 2.56 -13.19
N ALA A 247 3.07 3.40 -13.53
CA ALA A 247 4.42 3.01 -13.93
C ALA A 247 5.47 3.67 -13.03
N VAL A 248 6.50 2.91 -12.68
CA VAL A 248 7.65 3.36 -11.91
C VAL A 248 8.91 3.05 -12.71
N ARG A 249 9.75 4.07 -12.88
CA ARG A 249 11.04 3.99 -13.55
C ARG A 249 12.14 4.35 -12.57
N LEU A 250 13.08 3.45 -12.35
CA LEU A 250 14.35 3.77 -11.70
C LEU A 250 15.43 3.88 -12.76
N ASP A 251 16.08 5.03 -12.77
CA ASP A 251 17.23 5.26 -13.60
C ASP A 251 18.45 5.31 -12.69
N LEU A 252 19.35 4.34 -12.82
CA LEU A 252 20.55 4.17 -11.98
C LEU A 252 21.86 4.11 -12.81
N PRO A 253 23.03 4.49 -12.25
CA PRO A 253 24.30 4.44 -12.96
C PRO A 253 24.76 2.99 -13.18
N ALA A 254 25.25 2.66 -14.38
CA ALA A 254 25.62 1.28 -14.71
C ALA A 254 26.91 0.81 -14.05
N ASP A 255 27.84 1.72 -13.82
CA ASP A 255 29.12 1.51 -13.14
C ASP A 255 28.96 1.05 -11.69
N LEU A 256 27.83 1.36 -11.06
CA LEU A 256 27.49 0.92 -9.70
C LEU A 256 26.86 -0.48 -9.63
N ASP A 257 26.72 -1.20 -10.76
CA ASP A 257 26.10 -2.52 -10.90
C ASP A 257 24.83 -2.69 -10.02
N PRO A 258 23.77 -1.89 -10.28
CA PRO A 258 22.58 -1.87 -9.45
C PRO A 258 21.80 -3.19 -9.54
N LYS A 259 21.31 -3.66 -8.38
CA LYS A 259 20.29 -4.71 -8.27
C LYS A 259 19.03 -4.10 -7.70
N VAL A 260 17.90 -4.35 -8.34
CA VAL A 260 16.59 -3.79 -7.99
C VAL A 260 15.59 -4.91 -7.75
N TRP A 261 14.76 -4.76 -6.72
CA TRP A 261 13.60 -5.62 -6.42
C TRP A 261 12.43 -4.74 -5.97
N GLY A 262 11.26 -5.31 -5.76
CA GLY A 262 10.12 -4.52 -5.28
C GLY A 262 9.06 -5.33 -4.55
N ALA A 263 8.20 -4.60 -3.85
CA ALA A 263 7.09 -5.13 -3.08
C ALA A 263 5.84 -4.25 -3.25
N GLU A 264 4.66 -4.85 -3.16
CA GLU A 264 3.37 -4.17 -3.03
C GLU A 264 2.81 -4.36 -1.60
N THR A 265 2.12 -3.37 -1.07
CA THR A 265 1.37 -3.44 0.19
C THR A 265 -0.07 -3.05 -0.10
N SER A 266 -1.03 -3.93 0.15
CA SER A 266 -2.45 -3.64 -0.08
C SER A 266 -3.19 -3.18 1.20
N LEU A 267 -4.50 -2.92 1.11
CA LEU A 267 -5.37 -2.55 2.23
C LEU A 267 -5.35 -3.55 3.40
N SER A 268 -5.00 -4.83 3.15
CA SER A 268 -4.79 -5.83 4.20
C SER A 268 -3.51 -5.61 5.02
N ALA A 269 -2.73 -4.57 4.72
CA ALA A 269 -1.42 -4.26 5.31
C ALA A 269 -0.35 -5.37 5.13
N GLU A 270 -0.58 -6.33 4.25
CA GLU A 270 0.39 -7.35 3.87
C GLU A 270 1.32 -6.83 2.77
N GLU A 271 2.64 -6.89 3.02
CA GLU A 271 3.68 -6.64 2.02
C GLU A 271 4.00 -7.95 1.28
N GLY A 272 3.80 -7.97 -0.04
CA GLY A 272 4.09 -9.09 -0.94
C GLY A 272 4.93 -8.62 -2.16
N PRO A 273 5.43 -9.53 -3.00
CA PRO A 273 6.20 -9.16 -4.19
C PRO A 273 5.34 -8.39 -5.19
N LEU A 274 5.99 -7.59 -6.05
CA LEU A 274 5.30 -7.02 -7.22
C LEU A 274 4.78 -8.15 -8.12
N ARG A 275 3.50 -8.08 -8.52
CA ARG A 275 2.84 -9.10 -9.35
C ARG A 275 3.44 -9.24 -10.75
N THR A 276 3.98 -8.15 -11.28
CA THR A 276 4.61 -8.08 -12.60
C THR A 276 6.12 -7.90 -12.44
N PRO A 277 6.93 -8.54 -13.29
CA PRO A 277 8.38 -8.47 -13.19
C PRO A 277 8.89 -7.06 -13.53
N ILE A 278 9.99 -6.67 -12.88
CA ILE A 278 10.73 -5.44 -13.20
C ILE A 278 11.57 -5.69 -14.45
N GLN A 279 11.34 -4.90 -15.50
CA GLN A 279 12.10 -4.95 -16.73
C GLN A 279 13.39 -4.16 -16.58
N ARG A 280 14.52 -4.75 -17.00
CA ARG A 280 15.84 -4.11 -16.95
C ARG A 280 16.33 -3.85 -18.37
N SER A 281 16.76 -2.62 -18.63
CA SER A 281 17.45 -2.22 -19.85
C SER A 281 18.71 -1.43 -19.53
N VAL A 282 19.65 -1.38 -20.49
CA VAL A 282 20.90 -0.63 -20.37
C VAL A 282 20.93 0.38 -21.51
N ASP A 283 21.14 1.64 -21.19
CA ASP A 283 21.20 2.75 -22.15
C ASP A 283 22.25 3.77 -21.72
N GLY A 284 23.19 4.13 -22.60
CA GLY A 284 24.11 5.25 -22.39
C GLY A 284 24.85 5.29 -21.04
N GLY A 285 25.42 4.18 -20.57
CA GLY A 285 26.13 4.12 -19.28
C GLY A 285 25.21 4.10 -18.05
N ARG A 286 23.90 3.95 -18.28
CA ARG A 286 22.86 3.87 -17.26
C ARG A 286 22.08 2.56 -17.37
N VAL A 287 21.51 2.12 -16.26
CA VAL A 287 20.63 0.96 -16.17
C VAL A 287 19.26 1.44 -15.73
N VAL A 288 18.27 1.20 -16.58
CA VAL A 288 16.89 1.59 -16.35
C VAL A 288 16.09 0.36 -15.93
N PHE A 289 15.34 0.51 -14.84
CA PHE A 289 14.41 -0.49 -14.34
C PHE A 289 12.99 0.05 -14.45
N ASP A 290 12.18 -0.57 -15.29
CA ASP A 290 10.80 -0.20 -15.54
C ASP A 290 9.86 -1.24 -14.92
N TRP A 291 8.85 -0.76 -14.23
CA TRP A 291 7.78 -1.59 -13.67
C TRP A 291 6.44 -0.88 -13.82
N GLY A 292 5.36 -1.64 -14.00
CA GLY A 292 4.02 -1.06 -14.02
C GLY A 292 2.92 -2.06 -13.74
N THR A 293 1.74 -1.51 -13.43
CA THR A 293 0.50 -2.26 -13.18
C THR A 293 -0.70 -1.46 -13.65
N ASP A 294 -1.72 -2.18 -14.12
CA ASP A 294 -3.04 -1.64 -14.42
C ASP A 294 -3.97 -1.79 -13.22
N ASP A 295 -4.94 -0.88 -13.13
CA ASP A 295 -5.99 -0.79 -12.12
C ASP A 295 -5.54 -1.11 -10.69
N PRO A 296 -4.46 -0.48 -10.18
CA PRO A 296 -3.97 -0.77 -8.85
C PRO A 296 -5.02 -0.44 -7.78
N PRO A 297 -5.18 -1.28 -6.73
CA PRO A 297 -6.16 -1.03 -5.68
C PRO A 297 -5.94 0.30 -4.96
N LEU A 298 -7.04 0.97 -4.60
CA LEU A 298 -6.97 2.17 -3.77
C LEU A 298 -6.26 1.85 -2.43
N ASN A 299 -5.43 2.78 -1.97
CA ASN A 299 -4.56 2.69 -0.79
C ASN A 299 -3.40 1.68 -0.89
N ALA A 300 -3.24 0.97 -2.02
CA ALA A 300 -2.05 0.16 -2.25
C ALA A 300 -0.77 1.00 -2.28
N ARG A 301 0.35 0.39 -1.93
CA ARG A 301 1.69 0.99 -1.97
C ARG A 301 2.63 0.09 -2.74
N TYR A 302 3.33 0.62 -3.72
CA TYR A 302 4.32 -0.12 -4.50
C TYR A 302 5.69 0.46 -4.22
N ARG A 303 6.61 -0.36 -3.75
CA ARG A 303 7.97 0.03 -3.37
C ARG A 303 8.98 -0.72 -4.21
N MET A 304 9.83 0.00 -4.92
CA MET A 304 11.06 -0.54 -5.51
C MET A 304 12.23 -0.23 -4.58
N GLN A 305 13.15 -1.17 -4.42
CA GLN A 305 14.34 -1.07 -3.58
C GLN A 305 15.56 -1.47 -4.40
N TRP A 306 16.72 -0.94 -4.05
CA TRP A 306 17.95 -1.28 -4.75
C TRP A 306 19.16 -1.44 -3.83
N ARG A 307 20.23 -1.99 -4.41
CA ARG A 307 21.58 -1.96 -3.85
C ARG A 307 22.58 -1.81 -5.00
N PHE A 308 23.65 -1.09 -4.73
CA PHE A 308 24.81 -1.06 -5.63
C PHE A 308 25.77 -2.17 -5.23
N ARG A 309 26.50 -2.71 -6.20
CA ARG A 309 27.68 -3.53 -5.91
C ARG A 309 28.81 -2.54 -5.63
N SER A 310 29.33 -2.52 -4.40
CA SER A 310 30.44 -1.62 -4.07
C SER A 310 31.61 -1.86 -5.04
N PRO A 311 32.17 -0.81 -5.66
CA PRO A 311 33.60 -0.73 -5.85
C PRO A 311 34.20 -0.30 -4.49
N GLU A 312 35.03 -1.13 -3.85
CA GLU A 312 35.99 -0.57 -2.88
C GLU A 312 36.93 0.37 -3.68
N PRO A 313 37.27 1.59 -3.21
CA PRO A 313 37.81 1.90 -1.89
C PRO A 313 37.27 3.23 -1.28
N ASP A 314 37.84 3.65 -0.14
CA ASP A 314 37.50 4.82 0.71
C ASP A 314 36.40 4.58 1.77
N ALA A 315 36.62 3.55 2.60
CA ALA A 315 36.18 3.59 3.99
C ALA A 315 37.35 4.09 4.85
N GLU A 316 37.23 5.30 5.38
CA GLU A 316 38.06 5.78 6.49
C GLU A 316 37.94 4.83 7.70
N PRO A 317 39.01 4.72 8.53
CA PRO A 317 39.26 3.54 9.33
C PRO A 317 38.27 3.44 10.49
N ASP A 318 37.31 2.53 10.35
CA ASP A 318 36.51 2.07 11.47
C ASP A 318 37.41 1.15 12.33
N ASN A 319 37.84 1.68 13.47
CA ASN A 319 38.50 0.92 14.52
C ASN A 319 37.48 -0.07 15.12
N ALA A 320 37.28 -1.19 14.44
CA ALA A 320 36.60 -2.36 14.98
C ALA A 320 37.50 -3.58 14.75
N PRO A 321 37.84 -4.33 15.82
CA PRO A 321 38.71 -5.49 15.70
C PRO A 321 38.01 -6.60 14.91
N SER A 322 38.83 -7.32 14.15
CA SER A 322 38.50 -8.46 13.31
C SER A 322 37.58 -9.51 13.96
N GLY A 323 36.53 -9.91 13.23
CA GLY A 323 35.81 -11.19 13.41
C GLY A 323 34.45 -11.10 14.11
N GLY A 324 33.37 -10.93 13.34
CA GLY A 324 32.01 -11.07 13.84
C GLY A 324 31.01 -11.34 12.72
N ALA A 325 30.38 -12.52 12.72
CA ALA A 325 29.33 -12.89 11.78
C ALA A 325 28.13 -11.93 11.86
N ARG A 326 27.47 -11.65 10.73
CA ARG A 326 26.13 -11.02 10.71
C ARG A 326 25.21 -11.81 11.66
N VAL A 327 24.70 -11.14 12.70
CA VAL A 327 23.76 -11.73 13.67
C VAL A 327 22.47 -12.12 12.93
N ARG A 328 22.18 -13.41 12.82
CA ARG A 328 20.97 -13.94 12.16
C ARG A 328 19.72 -13.63 12.98
N ALA A 329 18.53 -13.72 12.40
CA ALA A 329 17.31 -13.52 13.18
C ALA A 329 17.13 -14.64 14.22
N SER A 330 17.57 -15.87 13.90
CA SER A 330 17.73 -16.95 14.88
C SER A 330 18.64 -16.58 16.05
N ASP A 331 19.72 -15.83 15.81
CA ASP A 331 20.67 -15.43 16.86
C ASP A 331 20.03 -14.42 17.81
N ARG A 332 19.16 -13.54 17.30
CA ARG A 332 18.35 -12.63 18.14
C ARG A 332 17.33 -13.39 18.98
N MET A 333 16.65 -14.39 18.41
CA MET A 333 15.71 -15.23 19.16
C MET A 333 16.44 -16.03 20.25
N ARG A 334 17.60 -16.60 19.92
CA ARG A 334 18.48 -17.27 20.88
C ARG A 334 18.90 -16.34 22.02
N ALA A 335 19.31 -15.11 21.69
CA ALA A 335 19.81 -14.14 22.67
C ALA A 335 18.75 -13.75 23.73
N VAL A 336 17.45 -13.84 23.39
CA VAL A 336 16.38 -13.56 24.35
C VAL A 336 15.89 -14.80 25.10
N GLY A 337 16.43 -15.98 24.78
CA GLY A 337 16.16 -17.24 25.48
C GLY A 337 15.23 -18.20 24.75
N ILE A 338 14.98 -17.99 23.45
CA ILE A 338 14.25 -18.99 22.64
C ILE A 338 15.18 -20.13 22.27
N VAL A 339 14.83 -21.34 22.70
CA VAL A 339 15.51 -22.59 22.32
C VAL A 339 15.45 -22.77 20.81
N GLN A 340 16.58 -23.05 20.18
CA GLN A 340 16.71 -23.15 18.73
C GLN A 340 16.66 -24.61 18.24
N ARG A 341 16.21 -24.82 17.01
CA ARG A 341 16.16 -26.13 16.35
C ARG A 341 17.55 -26.81 16.40
N GLY A 342 17.55 -28.08 16.79
CA GLY A 342 18.75 -28.87 17.06
C GLY A 342 18.94 -29.18 18.55
N ASP A 343 18.19 -28.49 19.43
CA ASP A 343 18.08 -28.86 20.83
C ASP A 343 17.09 -30.03 21.01
N ASP A 344 17.49 -31.03 21.78
CA ASP A 344 16.71 -32.24 22.04
C ASP A 344 15.38 -31.94 22.74
N LEU A 345 15.32 -30.86 23.53
CA LEU A 345 14.11 -30.50 24.26
C LEU A 345 12.94 -30.16 23.33
N LEU A 346 13.20 -29.62 22.13
CA LEU A 346 12.16 -29.36 21.12
C LEU A 346 11.62 -30.64 20.46
N ARG A 347 12.27 -31.78 20.70
CA ARG A 347 11.87 -33.11 20.20
C ARG A 347 11.26 -34.00 21.29
N GLN A 348 11.19 -33.50 22.52
CA GLN A 348 10.60 -34.22 23.65
C GLN A 348 9.14 -33.84 23.83
N ARG A 349 8.30 -34.84 24.13
CA ARG A 349 6.93 -34.58 24.53
C ARG A 349 6.92 -33.91 25.90
N ALA A 350 6.22 -32.78 26.00
CA ALA A 350 6.10 -32.01 27.22
C ALA A 350 5.32 -32.77 28.31
N ARG A 351 5.73 -32.61 29.56
CA ARG A 351 5.07 -33.21 30.72
C ARG A 351 3.74 -32.52 30.99
N GLN A 352 2.69 -33.30 31.21
CA GLN A 352 1.38 -32.77 31.60
C GLN A 352 1.36 -32.32 33.06
N PHE A 353 0.65 -31.24 33.33
CA PHE A 353 0.32 -30.78 34.69
C PHE A 353 -0.73 -31.69 35.32
N ASP A 354 -0.57 -32.00 36.60
CA ASP A 354 -1.59 -32.63 37.44
C ASP A 354 -2.43 -31.54 38.11
N LEU A 355 -3.40 -30.99 37.37
CA LEU A 355 -4.24 -29.90 37.86
C LEU A 355 -5.41 -30.44 38.71
N PRO A 356 -5.75 -29.78 39.84
CA PRO A 356 -5.27 -28.46 40.27
C PRO A 356 -3.99 -28.48 41.14
N ALA A 357 -3.41 -29.64 41.46
CA ALA A 357 -2.25 -29.73 42.36
C ALA A 357 -1.04 -28.92 41.86
N ASP A 358 -0.84 -28.87 40.53
CA ASP A 358 0.20 -28.09 39.88
C ASP A 358 -0.22 -26.67 39.46
N GLU A 359 -1.36 -26.12 39.94
CA GLU A 359 -1.92 -24.83 39.48
C GLU A 359 -0.91 -23.69 39.60
N GLN A 360 -0.25 -23.56 40.75
CA GLN A 360 0.75 -22.50 40.97
C GLN A 360 1.89 -22.59 39.96
N HIS A 361 2.42 -23.79 39.74
CA HIS A 361 3.49 -24.02 38.77
C HIS A 361 3.03 -23.74 37.33
N ALA A 362 1.80 -24.11 36.99
CA ALA A 362 1.21 -23.78 35.68
C ALA A 362 1.12 -22.26 35.46
N ARG A 363 0.69 -21.49 36.48
CA ARG A 363 0.63 -20.02 36.42
C ARG A 363 2.02 -19.41 36.21
N GLU A 364 3.03 -19.87 36.94
CA GLU A 364 4.41 -19.40 36.78
C GLU A 364 4.94 -19.65 35.36
N VAL A 365 4.59 -20.79 34.74
CA VAL A 365 4.94 -21.08 33.34
C VAL A 365 4.22 -20.14 32.37
N ILE A 366 2.91 -19.89 32.57
CA ILE A 366 2.14 -18.95 31.72
C ILE A 366 2.67 -17.51 31.85
N ASP A 367 3.02 -17.06 33.04
CA ASP A 367 3.58 -15.72 33.25
C ASP A 367 4.91 -15.53 32.52
N ARG A 368 5.75 -16.58 32.50
CA ARG A 368 7.00 -16.58 31.72
C ARG A 368 6.75 -16.51 30.21
N LEU A 369 5.74 -17.22 29.70
CA LEU A 369 5.34 -17.15 28.30
C LEU A 369 4.82 -15.75 27.94
N ALA A 370 3.96 -15.17 28.77
CA ALA A 370 3.41 -13.83 28.58
C ALA A 370 4.51 -12.77 28.56
N ALA A 371 5.42 -12.80 29.54
CA ALA A 371 6.57 -11.90 29.60
C ALA A 371 7.48 -12.02 28.37
N MET A 372 7.66 -13.25 27.85
CA MET A 372 8.42 -13.45 26.63
C MET A 372 7.71 -12.89 25.39
N LEU A 373 6.39 -13.08 25.26
CA LEU A 373 5.64 -12.51 24.13
C LEU A 373 5.75 -10.98 24.08
N VAL A 374 5.77 -10.31 25.23
CA VAL A 374 6.01 -8.86 25.31
C VAL A 374 7.42 -8.50 24.81
N ARG A 375 8.46 -9.22 25.26
CA ARG A 375 9.84 -9.00 24.79
C ARG A 375 10.00 -9.28 23.30
N LEU A 376 9.31 -10.29 22.78
CA LEU A 376 9.34 -10.64 21.35
C LEU A 376 8.71 -9.54 20.49
N ASP A 377 7.67 -8.86 20.96
CA ASP A 377 7.07 -7.73 20.25
C ASP A 377 8.04 -6.54 20.10
N GLU A 378 8.92 -6.30 21.08
CA GLU A 378 9.97 -5.28 20.99
C GLU A 378 11.02 -5.62 19.92
N LEU A 379 11.24 -6.91 19.64
CA LEU A 379 12.24 -7.40 18.69
C LEU A 379 11.70 -7.56 17.27
N HIS A 380 10.43 -7.96 17.15
CA HIS A 380 9.77 -8.23 15.88
C HIS A 380 8.26 -8.00 15.99
N PRO A 381 7.67 -7.06 15.25
CA PRO A 381 6.23 -6.84 15.29
C PRO A 381 5.50 -7.98 14.58
N PHE A 382 4.75 -8.79 15.34
CA PHE A 382 3.87 -9.83 14.77
C PHE A 382 2.52 -9.23 14.38
N SER A 383 2.19 -9.28 13.08
CA SER A 383 0.90 -8.82 12.52
C SER A 383 -0.10 -9.95 12.28
N LYS A 384 0.35 -11.21 12.32
CA LYS A 384 -0.39 -12.44 11.97
C LYS A 384 -0.76 -13.29 13.20
N GLY A 385 -0.83 -12.66 14.38
CA GLY A 385 -0.81 -13.38 15.64
C GLY A 385 0.54 -14.06 15.90
N VAL A 386 0.73 -14.57 17.11
CA VAL A 386 1.94 -15.29 17.52
C VAL A 386 1.60 -16.29 18.61
N GLY A 387 2.16 -17.49 18.52
CA GLY A 387 2.11 -18.48 19.57
C GLY A 387 3.49 -18.69 20.19
N LEU A 388 3.49 -19.19 21.41
CA LEU A 388 4.70 -19.61 22.11
C LEU A 388 4.38 -20.77 23.05
N ALA A 389 5.08 -21.88 22.87
CA ALA A 389 5.00 -23.06 23.72
C ALA A 389 6.14 -23.09 24.76
N ALA A 390 5.85 -23.60 25.95
CA ALA A 390 6.82 -23.73 27.06
C ALA A 390 8.15 -24.40 26.67
N PRO A 391 8.19 -25.47 25.83
CA PRO A 391 9.45 -26.05 25.36
C PRO A 391 10.35 -25.07 24.62
N GLN A 392 9.80 -24.07 23.93
CA GLN A 392 10.59 -23.04 23.26
C GLN A 392 11.35 -22.12 24.23
N LEU A 393 10.99 -22.15 25.53
CA LEU A 393 11.70 -21.46 26.62
C LEU A 393 12.55 -22.40 27.49
N GLY A 394 12.76 -23.64 27.05
CA GLY A 394 13.47 -24.65 27.85
C GLY A 394 12.62 -25.25 28.97
N ILE A 395 11.30 -25.07 28.93
CA ILE A 395 10.37 -25.54 29.98
C ILE A 395 9.63 -26.77 29.44
N GLY A 396 9.98 -27.96 29.93
CA GLY A 396 9.39 -29.23 29.49
C GLY A 396 7.97 -29.52 30.01
N TRP A 397 7.09 -28.52 30.11
CA TRP A 397 5.72 -28.65 30.60
C TRP A 397 4.69 -28.31 29.52
N SER A 398 3.50 -28.92 29.58
CA SER A 398 2.47 -28.83 28.54
C SER A 398 1.63 -27.55 28.68
N ALA A 399 2.23 -26.42 28.31
CA ALA A 399 1.60 -25.10 28.31
C ALA A 399 1.97 -24.30 27.05
N ALA A 400 0.97 -23.64 26.45
CA ALA A 400 1.18 -22.71 25.35
C ALA A 400 0.31 -21.46 25.51
N LEU A 401 0.76 -20.36 24.91
CA LEU A 401 0.05 -19.10 24.87
C LEU A 401 -0.05 -18.65 23.41
N VAL A 402 -1.27 -18.39 22.92
CA VAL A 402 -1.51 -17.93 21.55
C VAL A 402 -2.17 -16.56 21.58
N ARG A 403 -1.51 -15.56 21.01
CA ARG A 403 -2.06 -14.23 20.84
C ARG A 403 -2.57 -14.05 19.40
N PRO A 404 -3.85 -13.70 19.20
CA PRO A 404 -4.41 -13.47 17.87
C PRO A 404 -3.82 -12.21 17.19
N ALA A 405 -4.14 -12.01 15.92
CA ALA A 405 -3.74 -10.82 15.17
C ALA A 405 -4.39 -9.53 15.71
N ASP A 406 -5.63 -9.62 16.19
CA ASP A 406 -6.29 -8.55 16.92
C ASP A 406 -5.63 -8.39 18.31
N ARG A 407 -4.88 -7.29 18.48
CA ARG A 407 -4.16 -7.01 19.73
C ARG A 407 -5.06 -6.59 20.88
N ALA A 408 -6.34 -6.30 20.63
CA ALA A 408 -7.32 -6.02 21.67
C ALA A 408 -7.91 -7.29 22.29
N ALA A 409 -7.76 -8.44 21.64
CA ALA A 409 -8.27 -9.72 22.15
C ALA A 409 -7.28 -10.35 23.15
N ASP A 410 -7.84 -10.99 24.19
CA ASP A 410 -7.04 -11.67 25.20
C ASP A 410 -6.29 -12.88 24.60
N PRO A 411 -5.04 -13.14 25.03
CA PRO A 411 -4.32 -14.34 24.65
C PRO A 411 -5.06 -15.62 25.09
N VAL A 412 -5.04 -16.61 24.21
CA VAL A 412 -5.55 -17.95 24.51
C VAL A 412 -4.49 -18.71 25.30
N VAL A 413 -4.85 -19.12 26.52
CA VAL A 413 -4.04 -20.00 27.37
C VAL A 413 -4.43 -21.45 27.10
N LEU A 414 -3.44 -22.31 26.86
CA LEU A 414 -3.66 -23.74 26.63
C LEU A 414 -2.84 -24.55 27.63
N LEU A 415 -3.51 -25.28 28.52
CA LEU A 415 -2.90 -26.21 29.48
C LEU A 415 -3.26 -27.64 29.11
N ASN A 416 -2.25 -28.52 29.03
CA ASN A 416 -2.41 -29.90 28.59
C ASN A 416 -3.25 -30.07 27.28
N PRO A 417 -3.12 -29.20 26.26
CA PRO A 417 -4.00 -29.26 25.11
C PRO A 417 -3.76 -30.52 24.27
N ARG A 418 -4.83 -31.05 23.67
CA ARG A 418 -4.77 -32.09 22.64
C ARG A 418 -5.86 -31.87 21.60
N VAL A 419 -5.53 -32.08 20.32
CA VAL A 419 -6.53 -32.11 19.25
C VAL A 419 -7.37 -33.38 19.40
N VAL A 420 -8.68 -33.24 19.52
CA VAL A 420 -9.64 -34.35 19.66
C VAL A 420 -10.48 -34.59 18.42
N ASP A 421 -10.67 -33.55 17.59
CA ASP A 421 -11.27 -33.66 16.26
C ASP A 421 -10.65 -32.63 15.30
N ALA A 422 -10.73 -32.91 13.99
CA ALA A 422 -10.22 -32.01 12.96
C ALA A 422 -11.06 -32.13 11.68
N ALA A 423 -11.30 -30.99 11.01
CA ALA A 423 -11.98 -30.99 9.73
C ALA A 423 -11.16 -31.72 8.65
N THR A 424 -11.85 -32.34 7.70
CA THR A 424 -11.24 -32.93 6.51
C THR A 424 -10.76 -31.88 5.51
N GLU A 425 -11.34 -30.68 5.54
CA GLU A 425 -10.89 -29.56 4.73
C GLU A 425 -9.57 -28.99 5.27
N THR A 426 -8.60 -28.84 4.39
CA THR A 426 -7.25 -28.37 4.72
C THR A 426 -6.83 -27.22 3.82
N ASP A 427 -5.95 -26.36 4.31
CA ASP A 427 -5.19 -25.41 3.49
C ASP A 427 -3.68 -25.60 3.63
N GLU A 428 -2.93 -25.07 2.68
CA GLU A 428 -1.47 -25.02 2.72
C GLU A 428 -1.03 -23.57 2.85
N GLN A 429 -0.31 -23.26 3.92
CA GLN A 429 0.20 -21.92 4.19
C GLN A 429 1.61 -22.00 4.72
N TYR A 430 2.36 -20.94 4.49
CA TYR A 430 3.72 -20.84 5.01
C TYR A 430 3.72 -20.51 6.50
N GLU A 431 4.38 -21.36 7.28
CA GLU A 431 4.62 -21.18 8.70
C GLU A 431 6.06 -20.72 8.97
N GLY A 432 6.25 -20.01 10.08
CA GLY A 432 7.56 -19.71 10.65
C GLY A 432 7.60 -20.16 12.11
N CYS A 433 8.80 -20.35 12.66
CA CYS A 433 8.98 -20.77 14.05
C CYS A 433 10.06 -19.93 14.72
N LEU A 434 9.82 -19.48 15.95
CA LEU A 434 10.77 -18.69 16.75
C LEU A 434 12.08 -19.45 17.03
N SER A 435 12.02 -20.79 17.04
CA SER A 435 13.17 -21.67 17.23
C SER A 435 14.06 -21.83 15.99
N PHE A 436 13.66 -21.33 14.83
CA PHE A 436 14.49 -21.30 13.62
C PHE A 436 13.94 -20.24 12.66
N PHE A 437 14.02 -18.99 13.12
CA PHE A 437 13.25 -17.88 12.58
C PHE A 437 13.62 -17.46 11.15
N ASP A 438 14.82 -17.83 10.69
CA ASP A 438 15.35 -17.46 9.38
C ASP A 438 14.69 -18.19 8.20
N HIS A 439 13.76 -19.13 8.45
CA HIS A 439 13.13 -19.93 7.39
C HIS A 439 11.61 -19.97 7.51
N ARG A 440 10.97 -20.31 6.40
CA ARG A 440 9.54 -20.61 6.29
C ARG A 440 9.35 -21.92 5.55
N GLY A 441 8.28 -22.63 5.87
CA GLY A 441 7.90 -23.83 5.13
C GLY A 441 6.41 -23.85 4.88
N LEU A 442 6.02 -24.36 3.71
CA LEU A 442 4.64 -24.55 3.33
C LEU A 442 4.09 -25.80 4.05
N VAL A 443 3.06 -25.61 4.87
CA VAL A 443 2.54 -26.65 5.76
C VAL A 443 1.04 -26.85 5.52
N PRO A 444 0.58 -28.07 5.25
CA PRO A 444 -0.84 -28.40 5.24
C PRO A 444 -1.40 -28.44 6.67
N ARG A 445 -2.54 -27.78 6.91
CA ARG A 445 -3.28 -27.83 8.20
C ARG A 445 -4.78 -27.97 7.96
N PRO A 446 -5.52 -28.64 8.86
CA PRO A 446 -6.98 -28.57 8.89
C PRO A 446 -7.46 -27.12 9.08
N LEU A 447 -8.52 -26.74 8.36
CA LEU A 447 -9.17 -25.43 8.51
C LEU A 447 -9.90 -25.27 9.84
N ARG A 448 -10.21 -26.36 10.54
CA ARG A 448 -10.80 -26.37 11.88
C ARG A 448 -10.24 -27.50 12.71
N ILE A 449 -9.99 -27.24 13.98
CA ILE A 449 -9.64 -28.24 15.00
C ILE A 449 -10.49 -28.04 16.25
N ASP A 450 -10.85 -29.14 16.89
CA ASP A 450 -11.43 -29.14 18.24
C ASP A 450 -10.35 -29.59 19.22
N VAL A 451 -10.09 -28.78 20.23
CA VAL A 451 -8.99 -28.99 21.19
C VAL A 451 -9.56 -29.16 22.57
N GLU A 452 -9.28 -30.32 23.19
CA GLU A 452 -9.49 -30.50 24.62
C GLU A 452 -8.31 -29.92 25.38
N HIS A 453 -8.56 -29.05 26.37
CA HIS A 453 -7.54 -28.49 27.25
C HIS A 453 -8.08 -28.36 28.68
N ALA A 454 -7.16 -28.20 29.63
CA ALA A 454 -7.47 -28.14 31.06
C ALA A 454 -7.67 -26.69 31.53
N LEU A 455 -8.65 -26.49 32.41
CA LEU A 455 -8.80 -25.28 33.22
C LEU A 455 -7.94 -25.38 34.49
N TRP A 456 -7.78 -24.26 35.19
CA TRP A 456 -6.97 -24.17 36.41
C TRP A 456 -7.38 -25.16 37.51
N ASP A 457 -8.68 -25.48 37.58
CA ASP A 457 -9.24 -26.44 38.54
C ASP A 457 -9.06 -27.91 38.14
N GLY A 458 -8.44 -28.18 36.99
CA GLY A 458 -8.22 -29.51 36.43
C GLY A 458 -9.38 -30.05 35.59
N SER A 459 -10.51 -29.34 35.53
CA SER A 459 -11.60 -29.70 34.62
C SER A 459 -11.17 -29.52 33.16
N ARG A 460 -11.80 -30.29 32.26
CA ARG A 460 -11.47 -30.27 30.82
C ARG A 460 -12.59 -29.63 30.03
N VAL A 461 -12.21 -28.79 29.07
CA VAL A 461 -13.11 -28.15 28.12
C VAL A 461 -12.64 -28.42 26.70
N ILE A 462 -13.58 -28.44 25.76
CA ILE A 462 -13.29 -28.53 24.33
C ILE A 462 -13.56 -27.15 23.72
N THR A 463 -12.61 -26.64 22.95
CA THR A 463 -12.73 -25.38 22.23
C THR A 463 -12.43 -25.60 20.75
N SER A 464 -13.35 -25.15 19.90
CA SER A 464 -13.20 -25.18 18.45
C SER A 464 -12.42 -23.94 17.99
N TYR A 465 -11.39 -24.16 17.17
CA TYR A 465 -10.62 -23.11 16.51
C TYR A 465 -10.72 -23.28 15.01
N GLU A 466 -10.86 -22.16 14.29
CA GLU A 466 -11.00 -22.13 12.84
C GLU A 466 -9.90 -21.27 12.19
N TYR A 467 -9.65 -21.54 10.91
CA TYR A 467 -8.74 -20.83 10.01
C TYR A 467 -7.37 -20.53 10.63
N ALA A 468 -6.96 -19.26 10.70
CA ALA A 468 -5.64 -18.90 11.22
C ALA A 468 -5.44 -19.29 12.70
N MET A 469 -6.50 -19.20 13.52
CA MET A 469 -6.41 -19.61 14.93
C MET A 469 -6.24 -21.12 15.05
N ALA A 470 -6.92 -21.92 14.23
CA ALA A 470 -6.71 -23.37 14.16
C ALA A 470 -5.24 -23.70 13.87
N ARG A 471 -4.63 -22.99 12.92
CA ARG A 471 -3.25 -23.18 12.51
C ARG A 471 -2.24 -22.75 13.59
N LEU A 472 -2.43 -21.59 14.23
CA LEU A 472 -1.59 -21.14 15.34
C LEU A 472 -1.66 -22.12 16.52
N VAL A 473 -2.86 -22.53 16.93
CA VAL A 473 -3.06 -23.48 18.02
C VAL A 473 -2.46 -24.85 17.68
N ALA A 474 -2.66 -25.35 16.47
CA ALA A 474 -2.06 -26.61 16.01
C ALA A 474 -0.51 -26.57 16.02
N HIS A 475 0.07 -25.42 15.66
CA HIS A 475 1.52 -25.22 15.69
C HIS A 475 2.07 -25.30 17.12
N GLU A 476 1.41 -24.65 18.08
CA GLU A 476 1.85 -24.71 19.47
C GLU A 476 1.63 -26.09 20.09
N ILE A 477 0.56 -26.80 19.74
CA ILE A 477 0.34 -28.19 20.18
C ILE A 477 1.44 -29.11 19.63
N ASP A 478 1.87 -28.93 18.37
CA ASP A 478 3.00 -29.70 17.82
C ASP A 478 4.26 -29.52 18.68
N HIS A 479 4.57 -28.30 19.12
CA HIS A 479 5.71 -28.05 20.01
C HIS A 479 5.60 -28.82 21.34
N LEU A 480 4.39 -28.91 21.92
CA LEU A 480 4.16 -29.69 23.14
C LEU A 480 4.27 -31.20 22.93
N GLU A 481 4.07 -31.68 21.69
CA GLU A 481 4.25 -33.07 21.30
C GLU A 481 5.69 -33.41 20.87
N GLY A 482 6.61 -32.44 20.87
CA GLY A 482 7.98 -32.62 20.39
C GLY A 482 8.09 -32.65 18.86
N ARG A 483 7.13 -32.04 18.16
CA ARG A 483 7.06 -31.93 16.71
C ARG A 483 7.32 -30.50 16.28
N LEU A 484 7.97 -30.34 15.14
CA LEU A 484 8.18 -29.06 14.48
C LEU A 484 7.36 -29.02 13.19
N TYR A 485 6.99 -27.83 12.71
CA TYR A 485 6.20 -27.71 11.48
C TYR A 485 6.86 -28.39 10.27
N VAL A 486 8.19 -28.52 10.28
CA VAL A 486 8.94 -29.20 9.21
C VAL A 486 8.63 -30.68 9.10
N ASP A 487 8.15 -31.30 10.19
CA ASP A 487 7.72 -32.69 10.21
C ASP A 487 6.33 -32.86 9.56
N ARG A 488 5.59 -31.76 9.35
CA ARG A 488 4.28 -31.70 8.68
C ARG A 488 4.39 -31.34 7.19
N MET A 489 5.55 -30.88 6.73
CA MET A 489 5.77 -30.49 5.33
C MET A 489 5.74 -31.70 4.39
N ALA A 490 5.28 -31.50 3.15
CA ALA A 490 5.34 -32.55 2.15
C ALA A 490 6.80 -32.97 1.85
N PRO A 491 7.08 -34.26 1.62
CA PRO A 491 8.43 -34.75 1.36
C PRO A 491 9.09 -34.02 0.18
N GLY A 492 10.34 -33.58 0.37
CA GLY A 492 11.12 -32.93 -0.68
C GLY A 492 10.83 -31.44 -0.90
N VAL A 493 9.88 -30.84 -0.17
CA VAL A 493 9.67 -29.38 -0.19
C VAL A 493 10.77 -28.69 0.64
N PRO A 494 11.58 -27.80 0.04
CA PRO A 494 12.65 -27.12 0.78
C PRO A 494 12.08 -26.07 1.72
N LEU A 495 12.81 -25.83 2.81
CA LEU A 495 12.61 -24.62 3.59
C LEU A 495 13.04 -23.42 2.77
N VAL A 496 12.21 -22.40 2.75
CA VAL A 496 12.47 -21.15 2.05
C VAL A 496 13.08 -20.18 3.06
N PRO A 497 14.32 -19.67 2.85
CA PRO A 497 14.87 -18.59 3.66
C PRO A 497 13.89 -17.42 3.74
N VAL A 498 13.81 -16.72 4.86
CA VAL A 498 12.88 -15.57 5.01
C VAL A 498 13.12 -14.50 3.94
N GLU A 499 14.37 -14.37 3.50
CA GLU A 499 14.78 -13.52 2.39
C GLU A 499 14.07 -13.89 1.07
N GLU A 500 13.89 -15.19 0.80
CA GLU A 500 13.26 -15.75 -0.41
C GLU A 500 11.73 -15.91 -0.24
N TYR A 501 11.23 -16.22 0.96
CA TYR A 501 9.79 -16.41 1.22
C TYR A 501 8.97 -15.13 1.01
N ARG A 502 9.60 -13.97 1.22
CA ARG A 502 9.01 -12.65 0.92
C ARG A 502 8.63 -12.48 -0.56
N GLU A 503 9.00 -13.44 -1.42
CA GLU A 503 8.72 -13.48 -2.85
C GLU A 503 7.53 -14.40 -3.25
N THR A 504 6.91 -15.17 -2.33
CA THR A 504 5.89 -16.20 -2.70
C THR A 504 4.67 -16.39 -1.77
N GLY A 505 4.60 -15.71 -0.62
CA GLY A 505 3.56 -15.98 0.40
C GLY A 505 2.14 -15.48 0.07
N THR A 506 1.12 -16.29 0.37
CA THR A 506 -0.31 -15.92 0.29
C THR A 506 -0.84 -15.48 1.68
N PRO A 507 -1.81 -14.53 1.75
CA PRO A 507 -2.47 -14.14 3.00
C PRO A 507 -3.09 -15.30 3.79
N TRP A 508 -3.11 -15.16 5.12
CA TRP A 508 -3.91 -16.04 6.00
C TRP A 508 -5.30 -15.42 6.14
N ARG A 509 -6.36 -16.24 6.10
CA ARG A 509 -7.69 -15.80 6.54
C ARG A 509 -7.79 -16.02 8.05
N TYR A 510 -7.99 -14.95 8.81
CA TYR A 510 -8.21 -15.01 10.27
C TYR A 510 -9.67 -15.18 10.59
#